data_AF-A0A3B3BRS0-F1
#
_entry.id   AF-A0A3B3BRS0-F1
#
_cell.length_a   1.000
_cell.length_b   1.000
_cell.length_c   1.000
_cell.angle_alpha   90.00
_cell.angle_beta   90.00
_cell.angle_gamma   90.00
#
_symmetry.space_group_name_H-M   'P 1'
#
loop_
_entity.id
_entity.type
_entity.pdbx_description
1 polymer ?
#
loop_
_entity_poly.entity_id
_entity_poly.type
_entity_poly.pdbx_seq_one_letter_code
_entity_poly.pdbx_strand_id
1 'polypeptide(L)'
;MSAWQLGFLFAVVSNAAVQHVMSLEGEARADSDFGNFLDPLKDLFEPDDARNSTVARFSLRKPSHPDDDLCFIIPGQLESLTACTFNRTSKTFLLIHGWTLSGMYGSWMPKLVSALFEKEQTANVIVVDWLGLAQNHYAVAAQNTKAVGQEIARFIDWIEETTNIPLDNIHLIGYSLGAHVAGFAGSHAANKVGRITGLDPAGPDFEGEHAHRRLSPDDAHFVDVLHTFTRGSLGFSIGIQQPVGHVDIYPNGGHFQPGCNLRGALEKIANFGILAVTDAVKCEHERSIHLFIDSLLNEQEAVTAYRCGSSDAFDRGMCLSCRKNRCNTVGYGVSKVRRARSVQMYTKTRSAMPFRVYHYQLKIHFSSKVNTSDMQPSLFVSLYGTKGDAEDLELRLEERLVTNKTHSFLLVTEKDIGDLLMLKFKWEEPSTWTASSLLKMVSSWWSGDTNGGVEVHKIRIRAGETQKRMVFCVKDSQGFSQEVTFVKCKDAWRMNRKKPKRGTLEIRSP
;
A
#
# COMPACT_ATOMS: atom_id res chain seq x y z
N MET A 1 71.82 11.02 -3.66
CA MET A 1 70.45 10.86 -4.18
C MET A 1 70.00 9.47 -3.80
N SER A 2 69.37 9.34 -2.63
CA SER A 2 69.11 8.07 -1.96
C SER A 2 67.61 7.87 -1.75
N ALA A 3 67.23 6.59 -1.81
CA ALA A 3 65.93 5.98 -1.55
C ALA A 3 65.24 6.45 -0.24
N TRP A 4 63.94 6.17 -0.09
CA TRP A 4 63.38 5.17 0.84
C TRP A 4 61.83 5.12 0.70
N GLN A 5 61.27 3.97 1.08
CA GLN A 5 59.97 3.40 0.68
C GLN A 5 58.74 3.86 1.49
N LEU A 6 57.56 3.50 0.96
CA LEU A 6 56.33 2.92 1.57
C LEU A 6 55.10 3.55 0.87
N GLY A 7 54.14 2.87 0.25
CA GLY A 7 53.69 1.49 0.30
C GLY A 7 52.20 1.47 0.70
N PHE A 8 51.26 1.50 -0.26
CA PHE A 8 49.85 1.09 -0.05
C PHE A 8 49.22 0.61 -1.37
N LEU A 9 48.76 -0.65 -1.34
CA LEU A 9 48.11 -1.39 -2.42
C LEU A 9 46.65 -0.95 -2.61
N PHE A 10 46.29 -0.59 -3.84
CA PHE A 10 44.91 -0.60 -4.34
C PHE A 10 44.83 -1.70 -5.42
N ALA A 11 44.04 -2.75 -5.19
CA ALA A 11 43.69 -3.72 -6.21
C ALA A 11 42.26 -3.46 -6.68
N VAL A 12 42.15 -2.84 -7.86
CA VAL A 12 40.94 -2.78 -8.68
C VAL A 12 41.09 -3.90 -9.72
N VAL A 13 40.21 -4.90 -9.71
CA VAL A 13 40.12 -5.87 -10.81
C VAL A 13 38.96 -5.47 -11.70
N SER A 14 39.34 -4.90 -12.84
CA SER A 14 38.53 -4.76 -14.04
C SER A 14 38.21 -6.13 -14.64
N ASN A 15 37.00 -6.33 -15.14
CA ASN A 15 36.83 -7.12 -16.35
C ASN A 15 35.60 -6.66 -17.13
N ALA A 16 35.84 -6.28 -18.37
CA ALA A 16 34.86 -5.81 -19.35
C ALA A 16 34.94 -6.69 -20.61
N ALA A 17 33.79 -6.78 -21.30
CA ALA A 17 33.54 -7.37 -22.63
C ALA A 17 33.61 -8.92 -22.70
N VAL A 18 32.53 -9.69 -22.91
CA VAL A 18 31.43 -9.71 -23.91
C VAL A 18 31.91 -9.95 -25.35
N GLN A 19 31.51 -11.11 -25.92
CA GLN A 19 30.99 -11.40 -27.29
C GLN A 19 31.37 -12.84 -27.71
N HIS A 20 30.41 -13.79 -27.80
CA HIS A 20 29.57 -14.19 -28.97
C HIS A 20 30.28 -15.24 -29.89
N VAL A 21 29.72 -16.28 -30.55
CA VAL A 21 28.45 -17.08 -30.62
C VAL A 21 28.84 -18.41 -31.32
N MET A 22 27.91 -19.38 -31.25
CA MET A 22 27.60 -20.45 -32.22
C MET A 22 28.22 -21.80 -31.88
N SER A 23 27.62 -22.97 -32.09
CA SER A 23 26.28 -23.49 -32.46
C SER A 23 26.54 -24.99 -32.75
N LEU A 24 25.49 -25.82 -32.79
CA LEU A 24 25.45 -27.27 -33.14
C LEU A 24 25.63 -28.18 -31.93
N GLU A 25 24.78 -29.14 -31.57
CA GLU A 25 23.57 -29.82 -32.07
C GLU A 25 23.01 -30.52 -30.78
N GLY A 26 21.76 -30.92 -30.58
CA GLY A 26 20.59 -31.14 -31.39
C GLY A 26 19.46 -31.62 -30.46
N GLU A 27 18.24 -31.64 -30.99
CA GLU A 27 16.96 -31.75 -30.30
C GLU A 27 16.73 -33.06 -29.53
N ALA A 28 16.06 -32.94 -28.38
CA ALA A 28 15.04 -33.90 -27.96
C ALA A 28 13.91 -33.16 -27.23
N ARG A 29 12.76 -33.02 -27.90
CA ARG A 29 11.46 -32.82 -27.27
C ARG A 29 11.18 -34.02 -26.35
N ALA A 30 11.01 -33.79 -25.06
CA ALA A 30 10.29 -34.70 -24.19
C ALA A 30 9.26 -33.90 -23.40
N ASP A 31 8.01 -34.33 -23.60
CA ASP A 31 6.81 -33.83 -22.97
C ASP A 31 6.87 -33.83 -21.44
N SER A 32 6.01 -32.96 -20.90
CA SER A 32 5.50 -32.96 -19.55
C SER A 32 5.06 -34.36 -19.09
N ASP A 33 5.81 -34.98 -18.18
CA ASP A 33 5.26 -35.99 -17.25
C ASP A 33 6.13 -36.35 -16.03
N PHE A 34 7.29 -35.71 -15.84
CA PHE A 34 8.21 -36.05 -14.72
C PHE A 34 8.00 -35.22 -13.43
N GLY A 35 6.97 -34.38 -13.37
CA GLY A 35 6.68 -33.55 -12.19
C GLY A 35 6.06 -34.29 -10.99
N ASN A 36 5.55 -35.52 -11.19
CA ASN A 36 4.74 -36.22 -10.19
C ASN A 36 5.41 -37.45 -9.56
N PHE A 37 6.67 -37.76 -9.89
CA PHE A 37 7.31 -39.00 -9.42
C PHE A 37 7.95 -38.88 -8.02
N LEU A 38 8.21 -37.67 -7.53
CA LEU A 38 8.94 -37.46 -6.28
C LEU A 38 8.06 -37.10 -5.08
N ASP A 39 6.77 -36.77 -5.29
CA ASP A 39 5.83 -36.51 -4.20
C ASP A 39 5.59 -37.73 -3.30
N PRO A 40 5.46 -38.97 -3.81
CA PRO A 40 5.30 -40.15 -2.95
C PRO A 40 6.59 -40.58 -2.24
N LEU A 41 7.76 -40.11 -2.70
CA LEU A 41 9.07 -40.49 -2.16
C LEU A 41 9.52 -39.58 -1.02
N LYS A 42 8.91 -38.40 -0.83
CA LYS A 42 9.16 -37.52 0.31
C LYS A 42 8.69 -38.11 1.64
N ASP A 43 7.60 -38.86 1.63
CA ASP A 43 7.04 -39.51 2.82
C ASP A 43 7.91 -40.66 3.37
N LEU A 44 8.93 -41.10 2.62
CA LEU A 44 9.81 -42.22 2.98
C LEU A 44 11.12 -41.80 3.66
N PHE A 45 11.43 -40.49 3.72
CA PHE A 45 12.70 -39.98 4.25
C PHE A 45 12.55 -38.98 5.42
N GLU A 46 11.37 -38.85 6.02
CA GLU A 46 11.24 -38.13 7.29
C GLU A 46 11.83 -38.97 8.44
N PRO A 47 12.86 -38.49 9.16
CA PRO A 47 13.32 -39.16 10.36
C PRO A 47 12.21 -39.16 11.43
N ASP A 48 12.03 -40.30 12.11
CA ASP A 48 10.97 -40.56 13.10
C ASP A 48 10.86 -39.51 14.23
N ASP A 49 11.88 -38.69 14.46
CA ASP A 49 11.86 -37.58 15.43
C ASP A 49 10.97 -36.38 15.01
N ALA A 50 10.57 -36.27 13.74
CA ALA A 50 9.73 -35.15 13.26
C ALA A 50 8.24 -35.27 13.62
N ARG A 51 7.74 -36.48 13.92
CA ARG A 51 6.32 -36.71 14.24
C ARG A 51 5.86 -36.14 15.58
N ASN A 52 6.80 -35.78 16.46
CA ASN A 52 6.50 -35.23 17.79
C ASN A 52 6.77 -33.71 17.91
N SER A 53 7.19 -33.03 16.84
CA SER A 53 7.32 -31.58 16.88
C SER A 53 5.98 -30.91 16.60
N THR A 54 5.51 -30.05 17.51
CA THR A 54 4.25 -29.31 17.32
C THR A 54 4.44 -28.26 16.23
N VAL A 55 3.69 -28.37 15.14
CA VAL A 55 3.78 -27.50 13.95
C VAL A 55 3.42 -26.05 14.30
N ALA A 56 2.40 -25.86 15.13
CA ALA A 56 1.98 -24.55 15.65
C ALA A 56 1.38 -24.68 17.04
N ARG A 57 1.43 -23.60 17.83
CA ARG A 57 0.76 -23.47 19.14
C ARG A 57 -0.21 -22.30 19.13
N PHE A 58 -1.35 -22.43 19.79
CA PHE A 58 -2.44 -21.44 19.77
C PHE A 58 -2.54 -20.72 21.11
N SER A 59 -1.88 -19.58 21.24
CA SER A 59 -1.84 -18.82 22.49
C SER A 59 -2.98 -17.82 22.58
N LEU A 60 -3.95 -18.04 23.47
CA LEU A 60 -5.02 -17.09 23.73
C LEU A 60 -4.54 -15.98 24.66
N ARG A 61 -4.52 -14.74 24.14
CA ARG A 61 -4.04 -13.56 24.85
C ARG A 61 -5.09 -12.97 25.79
N LYS A 62 -4.62 -12.22 26.78
CA LYS A 62 -5.48 -11.46 27.71
C LYS A 62 -5.20 -9.96 27.62
N PRO A 63 -6.21 -9.09 27.77
CA PRO A 63 -6.01 -7.64 27.71
C PRO A 63 -5.01 -7.11 28.74
N SER A 64 -4.95 -7.72 29.93
CA SER A 64 -4.05 -7.30 31.02
C SER A 64 -2.58 -7.65 30.76
N HIS A 65 -2.32 -8.64 29.89
CA HIS A 65 -0.99 -9.15 29.58
C HIS A 65 -0.92 -9.49 28.07
N PRO A 66 -0.92 -8.47 27.20
CA PRO A 66 -0.98 -8.68 25.74
C PRO A 66 0.26 -9.38 25.17
N ASP A 67 1.38 -9.32 25.89
CA ASP A 67 2.68 -9.86 25.53
C ASP A 67 2.87 -11.30 26.03
N ASP A 68 2.07 -11.76 27.00
CA ASP A 68 2.33 -13.02 27.69
C ASP A 68 1.58 -14.21 27.07
N ASP A 69 2.29 -15.33 26.94
CA ASP A 69 1.82 -16.57 26.32
C ASP A 69 1.30 -17.53 27.40
N LEU A 70 0.42 -17.06 28.30
CA LEU A 70 0.07 -17.80 29.53
C LEU A 70 -0.96 -18.91 29.32
N CYS A 71 -1.73 -18.86 28.22
CA CYS A 71 -2.78 -19.83 27.96
C CYS A 71 -2.73 -20.35 26.54
N PHE A 72 -2.68 -21.67 26.40
CA PHE A 72 -2.67 -22.35 25.12
C PHE A 72 -3.93 -23.17 24.94
N ILE A 73 -4.61 -22.98 23.81
CA ILE A 73 -5.69 -23.85 23.38
C ILE A 73 -5.05 -25.04 22.65
N ILE A 74 -5.39 -26.25 23.08
CA ILE A 74 -4.83 -27.48 22.53
C ILE A 74 -5.94 -28.20 21.75
N PRO A 75 -5.81 -28.33 20.41
CA PRO A 75 -6.76 -29.08 19.61
C PRO A 75 -6.99 -30.49 20.17
N GLY A 76 -8.25 -30.94 20.18
CA GLY A 76 -8.64 -32.22 20.77
C GLY A 76 -8.83 -32.21 22.29
N GLN A 77 -8.45 -31.13 23.01
CA GLN A 77 -8.61 -31.02 24.47
C GLN A 77 -9.61 -29.91 24.83
N LEU A 78 -10.88 -30.28 25.01
CA LEU A 78 -11.97 -29.35 25.35
C LEU A 78 -11.71 -28.56 26.65
N GLU A 79 -11.02 -29.17 27.61
CA GLU A 79 -10.66 -28.54 28.88
C GLU A 79 -9.78 -27.29 28.67
N SER A 80 -8.95 -27.26 27.62
CA SER A 80 -8.09 -26.12 27.30
C SER A 80 -8.90 -24.86 26.93
N LEU A 81 -10.03 -25.02 26.24
CA LEU A 81 -10.93 -23.91 25.91
C LEU A 81 -11.53 -23.29 27.18
N THR A 82 -11.93 -24.14 28.13
CA THR A 82 -12.51 -23.70 29.41
C THR A 82 -11.45 -23.03 30.29
N ALA A 83 -10.26 -23.64 30.38
CA ALA A 83 -9.12 -23.10 31.13
C ALA A 83 -8.68 -21.73 30.60
N CYS A 84 -8.69 -21.55 29.27
CA CYS A 84 -8.38 -20.28 28.64
C CYS A 84 -9.56 -19.30 28.59
N THR A 85 -10.74 -19.67 29.10
CA THR A 85 -11.94 -18.81 29.08
C THR A 85 -12.34 -18.37 27.67
N PHE A 86 -12.20 -19.26 26.67
CA PHE A 86 -12.58 -18.99 25.28
C PHE A 86 -14.09 -18.72 25.15
N ASN A 87 -14.45 -17.62 24.48
CA ASN A 87 -15.84 -17.24 24.29
C ASN A 87 -16.31 -17.51 22.86
N ARG A 88 -17.06 -18.59 22.65
CA ARG A 88 -17.60 -19.00 21.35
C ARG A 88 -18.56 -17.99 20.68
N THR A 89 -19.10 -17.02 21.42
CA THR A 89 -20.02 -16.01 20.87
C THR A 89 -19.30 -14.76 20.38
N SER A 90 -18.04 -14.57 20.80
CA SER A 90 -17.23 -13.42 20.44
C SER A 90 -16.56 -13.58 19.07
N LYS A 91 -16.15 -12.46 18.48
CA LYS A 91 -15.19 -12.48 17.36
C LYS A 91 -13.89 -13.13 17.80
N THR A 92 -13.28 -13.90 16.89
CA THR A 92 -12.03 -14.59 17.14
C THR A 92 -11.00 -14.17 16.09
N PHE A 93 -9.91 -13.56 16.55
CA PHE A 93 -8.77 -13.17 15.72
C PHE A 93 -7.65 -14.18 15.86
N LEU A 94 -7.13 -14.69 14.74
CA LEU A 94 -5.88 -15.46 14.72
C LEU A 94 -4.79 -14.57 14.13
N LEU A 95 -3.81 -14.21 14.95
CA LEU A 95 -2.64 -13.41 14.56
C LEU A 95 -1.51 -14.35 14.15
N ILE A 96 -1.11 -14.28 12.89
CA ILE A 96 -0.12 -15.18 12.30
C ILE A 96 1.09 -14.37 11.87
N HIS A 97 2.21 -14.54 12.59
CA HIS A 97 3.45 -13.85 12.28
C HIS A 97 4.14 -14.42 11.03
N GLY A 98 5.19 -13.73 10.57
CA GLY A 98 5.98 -14.10 9.40
C GLY A 98 7.32 -14.74 9.73
N TRP A 99 8.20 -14.73 8.73
CA TRP A 99 9.61 -15.13 8.84
C TRP A 99 10.36 -14.30 9.89
N THR A 100 11.28 -14.93 10.62
CA THR A 100 12.12 -14.25 11.61
C THR A 100 13.49 -14.88 11.70
N LEU A 101 14.54 -14.08 11.85
CA LEU A 101 15.89 -14.57 12.14
C LEU A 101 16.12 -14.73 13.65
N SER A 102 15.45 -13.91 14.45
CA SER A 102 15.64 -13.84 15.90
C SER A 102 14.97 -14.97 16.68
N GLY A 103 14.00 -15.67 16.06
CA GLY A 103 13.14 -16.61 16.80
C GLY A 103 12.18 -15.94 17.78
N MET A 104 12.00 -14.61 17.66
CA MET A 104 11.10 -13.84 18.51
C MET A 104 10.04 -13.13 17.66
N TYR A 105 8.90 -12.82 18.28
CA TYR A 105 7.90 -11.94 17.70
C TYR A 105 8.43 -10.52 17.52
N GLY A 106 7.93 -9.82 16.50
CA GLY A 106 8.16 -8.39 16.37
C GLY A 106 7.48 -7.62 17.50
N SER A 107 8.05 -6.48 17.89
CA SER A 107 7.49 -5.60 18.95
C SER A 107 6.12 -5.00 18.60
N TRP A 108 5.64 -5.23 17.38
CA TRP A 108 4.29 -4.90 16.94
C TRP A 108 3.23 -5.88 17.45
N MET A 109 3.58 -7.13 17.75
CA MET A 109 2.63 -8.19 18.15
C MET A 109 1.78 -7.77 19.37
N PRO A 110 2.38 -7.41 20.52
CA PRO A 110 1.58 -6.97 21.67
C PRO A 110 0.79 -5.68 21.42
N LYS A 111 1.30 -4.78 20.56
CA LYS A 111 0.59 -3.55 20.18
C LYS A 111 -0.66 -3.87 19.38
N LEU A 112 -0.60 -4.84 18.46
CA LEU A 112 -1.74 -5.30 17.69
C LEU A 112 -2.77 -6.01 18.57
N VAL A 113 -2.31 -6.89 19.49
CA VAL A 113 -3.18 -7.55 20.47
C VAL A 113 -3.94 -6.51 21.30
N SER A 114 -3.22 -5.52 21.83
CA SER A 114 -3.81 -4.44 22.63
C SER A 114 -4.84 -3.62 21.83
N ALA A 115 -4.49 -3.24 20.60
CA ALA A 115 -5.39 -2.48 19.73
C ALA A 115 -6.65 -3.25 19.34
N LEU A 116 -6.56 -4.58 19.19
CA LEU A 116 -7.72 -5.43 18.95
C LEU A 116 -8.66 -5.49 20.15
N PHE A 117 -8.13 -5.60 21.37
CA PHE A 117 -8.96 -5.53 22.58
C PHE A 117 -9.57 -4.15 22.81
N GLU A 118 -8.87 -3.08 22.43
CA GLU A 118 -9.44 -1.73 22.49
C GLU A 118 -10.64 -1.57 21.53
N LYS A 119 -10.54 -2.16 20.33
CA LYS A 119 -11.62 -2.13 19.33
C LYS A 119 -12.75 -3.13 19.62
N GLU A 120 -12.42 -4.33 20.09
CA GLU A 120 -13.33 -5.46 20.29
C GLU A 120 -13.08 -6.09 21.68
N GLN A 121 -13.62 -5.45 22.72
CA GLN A 121 -13.31 -5.74 24.14
C GLN A 121 -13.55 -7.18 24.57
N THR A 122 -14.48 -7.88 23.92
CA THR A 122 -14.85 -9.26 24.25
C THR A 122 -14.25 -10.30 23.31
N ALA A 123 -13.42 -9.89 22.34
CA ALA A 123 -12.88 -10.79 21.34
C ALA A 123 -11.94 -11.85 21.93
N ASN A 124 -11.86 -13.00 21.28
CA ASN A 124 -10.76 -13.93 21.47
C ASN A 124 -9.61 -13.50 20.57
N VAL A 125 -8.43 -13.20 21.12
CA VAL A 125 -7.23 -12.89 20.34
C VAL A 125 -6.22 -14.02 20.53
N ILE A 126 -6.01 -14.81 19.48
CA ILE A 126 -5.13 -15.98 19.48
C ILE A 126 -3.89 -15.64 18.67
N VAL A 127 -2.71 -15.70 19.28
CA VAL A 127 -1.44 -15.64 18.55
C VAL A 127 -1.05 -17.05 18.16
N VAL A 128 -0.85 -17.27 16.87
CA VAL A 128 -0.37 -18.55 16.32
C VAL A 128 1.15 -18.55 16.33
N ASP A 129 1.72 -19.34 17.23
CA ASP A 129 3.15 -19.52 17.37
C ASP A 129 3.64 -20.65 16.47
N TRP A 130 4.36 -20.30 15.41
CA TRP A 130 5.08 -21.24 14.55
C TRP A 130 6.57 -20.86 14.45
N LEU A 131 7.11 -20.21 15.51
CA LEU A 131 8.48 -19.69 15.53
C LEU A 131 9.52 -20.76 15.20
N GLY A 132 9.31 -22.00 15.65
CA GLY A 132 10.22 -23.12 15.37
C GLY A 132 10.39 -23.43 13.88
N LEU A 133 9.37 -23.19 13.06
CA LEU A 133 9.41 -23.37 11.60
C LEU A 133 9.69 -22.06 10.85
N ALA A 134 9.33 -20.91 11.45
CA ALA A 134 9.58 -19.58 10.90
C ALA A 134 11.05 -19.14 11.03
N GLN A 135 11.75 -19.60 12.07
CA GLN A 135 13.16 -19.33 12.32
C GLN A 135 14.06 -20.30 11.54
N ASN A 136 13.97 -20.21 10.22
CA ASN A 136 14.77 -21.05 9.32
C ASN A 136 15.29 -20.22 8.13
N HIS A 137 16.08 -20.83 7.25
CA HIS A 137 16.35 -20.25 5.94
C HIS A 137 15.04 -19.93 5.23
N TYR A 138 14.98 -18.78 4.55
CA TYR A 138 13.74 -18.24 3.99
C TYR A 138 12.97 -19.27 3.14
N ALA A 139 13.65 -19.95 2.21
CA ALA A 139 13.01 -20.95 1.34
C ALA A 139 12.40 -22.12 2.12
N VAL A 140 13.02 -22.53 3.22
CA VAL A 140 12.49 -23.58 4.11
C VAL A 140 11.28 -23.06 4.88
N ALA A 141 11.38 -21.86 5.46
CA ALA A 141 10.26 -21.22 6.16
C ALA A 141 9.05 -20.98 5.23
N ALA A 142 9.31 -20.59 3.98
CA ALA A 142 8.29 -20.41 2.94
C ALA A 142 7.60 -21.75 2.61
N GLN A 143 8.34 -22.85 2.44
CA GLN A 143 7.77 -24.17 2.23
C GLN A 143 6.92 -24.66 3.42
N ASN A 144 7.36 -24.35 4.66
CA ASN A 144 6.64 -24.70 5.87
C ASN A 144 5.27 -24.02 6.01
N THR A 145 5.03 -22.90 5.30
CA THR A 145 3.77 -22.16 5.41
C THR A 145 2.53 -23.00 5.11
N LYS A 146 2.63 -23.96 4.18
CA LYS A 146 1.54 -24.89 3.85
C LYS A 146 1.21 -25.82 5.03
N ALA A 147 2.23 -26.43 5.63
CA ALA A 147 2.05 -27.32 6.78
C ALA A 147 1.45 -26.58 7.98
N VAL A 148 1.93 -25.37 8.27
CA VAL A 148 1.37 -24.52 9.33
C VAL A 148 -0.08 -24.14 9.02
N GLY A 149 -0.39 -23.76 7.77
CA GLY A 149 -1.75 -23.46 7.36
C GLY A 149 -2.70 -24.64 7.54
N GLN A 150 -2.27 -25.85 7.19
CA GLN A 150 -3.04 -27.08 7.41
C GLN A 150 -3.31 -27.35 8.89
N GLU A 151 -2.35 -27.06 9.77
CA GLU A 151 -2.55 -27.20 11.22
C GLU A 151 -3.56 -26.18 11.76
N ILE A 152 -3.50 -24.93 11.28
CA ILE A 152 -4.50 -23.91 11.64
C ILE A 152 -5.89 -24.29 11.09
N ALA A 153 -5.98 -24.87 9.89
CA ALA A 153 -7.23 -25.36 9.34
C ALA A 153 -7.87 -26.43 10.24
N ARG A 154 -7.09 -27.43 10.68
CA ARG A 154 -7.56 -28.44 11.65
C ARG A 154 -8.01 -27.82 12.96
N PHE A 155 -7.30 -26.80 13.44
CA PHE A 155 -7.73 -26.06 14.63
C PHE A 155 -9.07 -25.34 14.41
N ILE A 156 -9.25 -24.67 13.27
CA ILE A 156 -10.52 -23.99 12.90
C ILE A 156 -11.67 -25.00 12.84
N ASP A 157 -11.49 -26.12 12.14
CA ASP A 157 -12.50 -27.17 12.01
C ASP A 157 -12.86 -27.74 13.39
N TRP A 158 -11.85 -28.02 14.22
CA TRP A 158 -12.07 -28.52 15.57
C TRP A 158 -12.84 -27.54 16.47
N ILE A 159 -12.51 -26.24 16.46
CA ILE A 159 -13.25 -25.26 17.27
C ILE A 159 -14.67 -25.03 16.73
N GLU A 160 -14.87 -25.08 15.41
CA GLU A 160 -16.20 -25.02 14.79
C GLU A 160 -17.06 -26.18 15.28
N GLU A 161 -16.58 -27.42 15.10
CA GLU A 161 -17.29 -28.64 15.48
C GLU A 161 -17.59 -28.69 16.98
N THR A 162 -16.62 -28.30 17.81
CA THR A 162 -16.71 -28.46 19.27
C THR A 162 -17.52 -27.36 19.95
N THR A 163 -17.49 -26.12 19.42
CA THR A 163 -18.12 -24.96 20.08
C THR A 163 -19.33 -24.41 19.32
N ASN A 164 -19.50 -24.78 18.06
CA ASN A 164 -20.47 -24.22 17.12
C ASN A 164 -20.29 -22.69 16.98
N ILE A 165 -19.04 -22.23 16.96
CA ILE A 165 -18.69 -20.83 16.69
C ILE A 165 -19.04 -20.51 15.22
N PRO A 166 -19.73 -19.39 14.93
CA PRO A 166 -19.95 -18.98 13.55
C PRO A 166 -18.62 -18.65 12.86
N LEU A 167 -18.32 -19.27 11.72
CA LEU A 167 -17.08 -19.00 10.98
C LEU A 167 -16.96 -17.56 10.47
N ASP A 168 -18.09 -16.88 10.28
CA ASP A 168 -18.13 -15.44 10.00
C ASP A 168 -17.50 -14.59 11.12
N ASN A 169 -17.40 -15.11 12.34
CA ASN A 169 -16.72 -14.47 13.47
C ASN A 169 -15.21 -14.72 13.49
N ILE A 170 -14.68 -15.60 12.63
CA ILE A 170 -13.24 -15.90 12.56
C ILE A 170 -12.56 -14.96 11.55
N HIS A 171 -11.54 -14.25 12.03
CA HIS A 171 -10.71 -13.36 11.23
C HIS A 171 -9.24 -13.74 11.37
N LEU A 172 -8.64 -14.24 10.29
CA LEU A 172 -7.20 -14.52 10.24
C LEU A 172 -6.45 -13.26 9.81
N ILE A 173 -5.45 -12.83 10.58
CA ILE A 173 -4.60 -11.67 10.27
C ILE A 173 -3.18 -12.18 10.12
N GLY A 174 -2.72 -12.27 8.88
CA GLY A 174 -1.40 -12.81 8.56
C GLY A 174 -0.44 -11.73 8.08
N TYR A 175 0.75 -11.69 8.67
CA TYR A 175 1.83 -10.77 8.27
C TYR A 175 2.94 -11.50 7.52
N SER A 176 3.44 -10.94 6.41
CA SER A 176 4.55 -11.51 5.64
C SER A 176 4.23 -12.96 5.19
N LEU A 177 5.08 -13.95 5.47
CA LEU A 177 4.78 -15.37 5.27
C LEU A 177 3.47 -15.83 5.96
N GLY A 178 3.12 -15.22 7.09
CA GLY A 178 1.89 -15.50 7.82
C GLY A 178 0.62 -15.19 7.02
N ALA A 179 0.68 -14.31 6.03
CA ALA A 179 -0.44 -14.06 5.11
C ALA A 179 -0.73 -15.27 4.21
N HIS A 180 0.31 -15.98 3.78
CA HIS A 180 0.17 -17.22 3.01
C HIS A 180 -0.26 -18.37 3.89
N VAL A 181 0.27 -18.47 5.12
CA VAL A 181 -0.23 -19.39 6.14
C VAL A 181 -1.74 -19.21 6.35
N ALA A 182 -2.22 -17.96 6.45
CA ALA A 182 -3.65 -17.67 6.57
C ALA A 182 -4.45 -18.12 5.32
N GLY A 183 -3.91 -17.92 4.12
CA GLY A 183 -4.52 -18.41 2.88
C GLY A 183 -4.60 -19.94 2.81
N PHE A 184 -3.51 -20.63 3.20
CA PHE A 184 -3.50 -22.09 3.32
C PHE A 184 -4.49 -22.59 4.37
N ALA A 185 -4.60 -21.91 5.52
CA ALA A 185 -5.58 -22.25 6.54
C ALA A 185 -7.02 -22.12 6.01
N GLY A 186 -7.35 -20.99 5.37
CA GLY A 186 -8.68 -20.77 4.82
C GLY A 186 -9.06 -21.72 3.68
N SER A 187 -8.09 -22.13 2.85
CA SER A 187 -8.31 -23.07 1.74
C SER A 187 -8.39 -24.55 2.16
N HIS A 188 -7.79 -24.91 3.29
CA HIS A 188 -7.80 -26.29 3.81
C HIS A 188 -8.85 -26.53 4.90
N ALA A 189 -9.42 -25.48 5.50
CA ALA A 189 -10.55 -25.61 6.42
C ALA A 189 -11.76 -26.21 5.68
N ALA A 190 -12.55 -27.02 6.38
CA ALA A 190 -13.73 -27.67 5.82
C ALA A 190 -14.75 -26.65 5.28
N ASN A 191 -14.83 -25.50 5.95
CA ASN A 191 -15.75 -24.41 5.64
C ASN A 191 -15.00 -23.07 5.61
N LYS A 192 -15.54 -22.09 4.87
CA LYS A 192 -14.89 -20.78 4.72
C LYS A 192 -14.98 -19.95 5.99
N VAL A 193 -13.84 -19.43 6.42
CA VAL A 193 -13.78 -18.37 7.44
C VAL A 193 -14.33 -17.04 6.93
N GLY A 194 -14.77 -16.18 7.85
CA GLY A 194 -15.35 -14.89 7.56
C GLY A 194 -14.39 -13.94 6.85
N ARG A 195 -13.16 -13.79 7.38
CA ARG A 195 -12.20 -12.82 6.84
C ARG A 195 -10.74 -13.27 6.94
N ILE A 196 -9.95 -12.96 5.93
CA ILE A 196 -8.49 -12.95 5.98
C ILE A 196 -7.99 -11.55 5.67
N THR A 197 -7.11 -11.01 6.51
CA THR A 197 -6.33 -9.80 6.19
C THR A 197 -4.87 -10.15 5.99
N GLY A 198 -4.34 -9.89 4.80
CA GLY A 198 -2.92 -10.01 4.47
C GLY A 198 -2.19 -8.70 4.70
N LEU A 199 -1.27 -8.68 5.66
CA LEU A 199 -0.42 -7.53 5.98
C LEU A 199 0.93 -7.72 5.29
N ASP A 200 1.10 -7.05 4.16
CA ASP A 200 2.24 -7.13 3.24
C ASP A 200 2.69 -8.58 2.99
N PRO A 201 1.86 -9.41 2.32
CA PRO A 201 2.18 -10.82 2.06
C PRO A 201 3.52 -10.94 1.34
N ALA A 202 4.29 -11.99 1.64
CA ALA A 202 5.63 -12.13 1.08
C ALA A 202 5.61 -12.37 -0.45
N GLY A 203 6.52 -11.73 -1.18
CA GLY A 203 6.68 -11.88 -2.63
C GLY A 203 7.53 -13.08 -3.03
N PRO A 204 8.76 -13.24 -2.50
CA PRO A 204 9.63 -14.35 -2.89
C PRO A 204 8.96 -15.72 -2.63
N ASP A 205 9.09 -16.67 -3.56
CA ASP A 205 8.40 -17.97 -3.59
C ASP A 205 6.86 -17.95 -3.81
N PHE A 206 6.20 -16.79 -3.82
CA PHE A 206 4.73 -16.66 -3.97
C PHE A 206 4.27 -15.74 -5.13
N GLU A 207 5.12 -14.82 -5.59
CA GLU A 207 4.84 -13.93 -6.72
C GLU A 207 4.69 -14.71 -8.03
N GLY A 208 3.68 -14.37 -8.84
CA GLY A 208 3.35 -15.10 -10.08
C GLY A 208 2.79 -16.51 -9.89
N GLU A 209 2.81 -17.02 -8.65
CA GLU A 209 2.46 -18.38 -8.32
C GLU A 209 0.93 -18.60 -8.39
N HIS A 210 0.50 -19.84 -8.64
CA HIS A 210 -0.93 -20.17 -8.75
C HIS A 210 -1.68 -19.93 -7.43
N ALA A 211 -2.97 -19.57 -7.52
CA ALA A 211 -3.80 -19.22 -6.36
C ALA A 211 -3.84 -20.29 -5.25
N HIS A 212 -3.65 -21.57 -5.55
CA HIS A 212 -3.62 -22.65 -4.55
C HIS A 212 -2.27 -22.78 -3.81
N ARG A 213 -1.25 -21.99 -4.18
CA ARG A 213 0.10 -21.98 -3.57
C ARG A 213 0.40 -20.69 -2.82
N ARG A 214 -0.60 -19.83 -2.60
CA ARG A 214 -0.45 -18.53 -1.94
C ARG A 214 -1.80 -18.05 -1.40
N LEU A 215 -1.82 -16.86 -0.84
CA LEU A 215 -3.06 -16.16 -0.48
C LEU A 215 -3.86 -15.84 -1.75
N SER A 216 -5.17 -15.99 -1.69
CA SER A 216 -6.12 -15.79 -2.79
C SER A 216 -7.46 -15.26 -2.26
N PRO A 217 -8.26 -14.55 -3.10
CA PRO A 217 -9.64 -14.22 -2.74
C PRO A 217 -10.53 -15.44 -2.45
N ASP A 218 -10.11 -16.62 -2.90
CA ASP A 218 -10.90 -17.84 -2.75
C ASP A 218 -10.81 -18.45 -1.33
N ASP A 219 -9.86 -18.00 -0.50
CA ASP A 219 -9.51 -18.63 0.79
C ASP A 219 -10.46 -18.22 1.95
N ALA A 220 -11.31 -17.21 1.77
CA ALA A 220 -12.29 -16.79 2.77
C ALA A 220 -13.51 -16.12 2.13
N HIS A 221 -14.55 -15.84 2.92
CA HIS A 221 -15.68 -15.03 2.46
C HIS A 221 -15.26 -13.61 2.06
N PHE A 222 -14.26 -13.06 2.75
CA PHE A 222 -13.63 -11.80 2.41
C PHE A 222 -12.12 -11.83 2.66
N VAL A 223 -11.35 -11.26 1.72
CA VAL A 223 -9.89 -11.20 1.80
C VAL A 223 -9.48 -9.78 1.44
N ASP A 224 -8.78 -9.10 2.33
CA ASP A 224 -8.24 -7.76 2.11
C ASP A 224 -6.74 -7.71 2.38
N VAL A 225 -6.02 -6.92 1.60
CA VAL A 225 -4.56 -6.95 1.58
C VAL A 225 -4.00 -5.53 1.60
N LEU A 226 -3.03 -5.31 2.48
CA LEU A 226 -2.22 -4.10 2.51
C LEU A 226 -0.85 -4.39 1.91
N HIS A 227 -0.50 -3.72 0.84
CA HIS A 227 0.77 -3.85 0.13
C HIS A 227 1.63 -2.63 0.42
N THR A 228 2.68 -2.79 1.24
CA THR A 228 3.54 -1.67 1.68
C THR A 228 4.97 -1.78 1.21
N PHE A 229 5.43 -2.94 0.73
CA PHE A 229 6.81 -3.11 0.27
C PHE A 229 6.96 -4.04 -0.94
N THR A 230 6.24 -3.71 -2.02
CA THR A 230 6.12 -4.48 -3.28
C THR A 230 7.14 -4.13 -4.36
N ARG A 231 7.81 -2.98 -4.24
CA ARG A 231 8.85 -2.50 -5.15
C ARG A 231 9.82 -1.64 -4.35
N GLY A 232 10.86 -2.24 -3.78
CA GLY A 232 11.76 -1.52 -2.87
C GLY A 232 12.94 -0.81 -3.53
N SER A 233 13.71 -0.13 -2.68
CA SER A 233 14.96 0.55 -3.06
C SER A 233 16.04 -0.44 -3.44
N LEU A 234 16.87 -0.08 -4.42
CA LEU A 234 18.02 -0.86 -4.86
C LEU A 234 17.66 -2.27 -5.38
N GLY A 235 16.40 -2.49 -5.80
CA GLY A 235 15.95 -3.75 -6.40
C GLY A 235 15.55 -4.84 -5.41
N PHE A 236 15.54 -4.55 -4.09
CA PHE A 236 15.09 -5.50 -3.07
C PHE A 236 13.62 -5.25 -2.75
N SER A 237 12.73 -6.20 -3.09
CA SER A 237 11.33 -6.21 -2.66
C SER A 237 11.06 -7.52 -1.94
N ILE A 238 10.35 -7.48 -0.81
CA ILE A 238 9.94 -8.70 -0.11
C ILE A 238 8.42 -8.85 0.00
N GLY A 239 7.64 -7.81 -0.31
CA GLY A 239 6.18 -7.89 -0.43
C GLY A 239 5.75 -8.30 -1.84
N ILE A 240 4.63 -9.01 -1.93
CA ILE A 240 4.03 -9.43 -3.19
C ILE A 240 3.38 -8.25 -3.90
N GLN A 241 3.66 -8.08 -5.18
CA GLN A 241 3.12 -7.00 -6.00
C GLN A 241 1.74 -7.34 -6.58
N GLN A 242 1.55 -8.58 -7.05
CA GLN A 242 0.27 -8.96 -7.64
C GLN A 242 -0.87 -8.86 -6.61
N PRO A 243 -2.09 -8.48 -7.05
CA PRO A 243 -3.24 -8.49 -6.17
C PRO A 243 -3.60 -9.93 -5.76
N VAL A 244 -3.82 -10.14 -4.47
CA VAL A 244 -4.11 -11.46 -3.87
C VAL A 244 -5.37 -11.45 -2.99
N GLY A 245 -6.08 -10.32 -2.91
CA GLY A 245 -7.33 -10.17 -2.17
C GLY A 245 -8.55 -9.78 -3.02
N HIS A 246 -9.69 -9.72 -2.36
CA HIS A 246 -10.88 -9.08 -2.90
C HIS A 246 -10.69 -7.55 -2.98
N VAL A 247 -9.95 -6.99 -2.03
CA VAL A 247 -9.55 -5.58 -1.98
C VAL A 247 -8.05 -5.51 -1.67
N ASP A 248 -7.29 -4.94 -2.59
CA ASP A 248 -5.84 -4.79 -2.51
C ASP A 248 -5.52 -3.30 -2.43
N ILE A 249 -4.98 -2.85 -1.29
CA ILE A 249 -4.64 -1.45 -1.06
C ILE A 249 -3.13 -1.29 -1.10
N TYR A 250 -2.65 -0.32 -1.86
CA TYR A 250 -1.24 0.02 -2.01
C TYR A 250 -0.98 1.43 -1.46
N PRO A 251 -0.82 1.59 -0.12
CA PRO A 251 -0.45 2.86 0.48
C PRO A 251 0.87 3.37 -0.09
N ASN A 252 0.90 4.63 -0.49
CA ASN A 252 2.03 5.26 -1.14
C ASN A 252 2.49 4.52 -2.40
N GLY A 253 1.57 3.84 -3.09
CA GLY A 253 1.88 3.02 -4.26
C GLY A 253 2.53 1.68 -3.94
N GLY A 254 2.59 1.29 -2.66
CA GLY A 254 3.13 0.02 -2.18
C GLY A 254 4.64 -0.12 -2.30
N HIS A 255 5.37 0.98 -2.43
CA HIS A 255 6.83 1.03 -2.45
C HIS A 255 7.33 1.77 -1.21
N PHE A 256 8.01 2.90 -1.37
CA PHE A 256 8.53 3.72 -0.28
C PHE A 256 7.43 4.23 0.65
N GLN A 257 7.53 3.82 1.91
CA GLN A 257 6.65 4.30 2.97
C GLN A 257 7.28 5.52 3.66
N PRO A 258 6.57 6.67 3.75
CA PRO A 258 7.09 7.85 4.43
C PRO A 258 7.57 7.54 5.85
N GLY A 259 8.69 8.12 6.26
CA GLY A 259 9.32 7.87 7.56
C GLY A 259 10.20 6.61 7.62
N CYS A 260 10.14 5.73 6.62
CA CYS A 260 11.12 4.66 6.46
C CYS A 260 12.32 5.21 5.67
N ASN A 261 13.27 5.81 6.38
CA ASN A 261 14.44 6.45 5.77
C ASN A 261 15.59 5.46 5.56
N LEU A 262 16.01 5.28 4.31
CA LEU A 262 17.31 4.67 3.96
C LEU A 262 18.47 5.37 4.64
N ARG A 263 18.36 6.67 4.97
CA ARG A 263 19.42 7.43 5.64
C ARG A 263 19.71 6.91 7.06
N GLY A 264 18.67 6.49 7.81
CA GLY A 264 18.85 5.84 9.11
C GLY A 264 19.45 4.44 8.96
N ALA A 265 19.10 3.72 7.88
CA ALA A 265 19.78 2.48 7.52
C ALA A 265 21.23 2.72 7.08
N LEU A 266 21.55 3.77 6.33
CA LEU A 266 22.92 4.13 5.91
C LEU A 266 23.80 4.57 7.09
N GLU A 267 23.28 5.39 8.00
CA GLU A 267 23.97 5.76 9.24
C GLU A 267 24.24 4.52 10.12
N LYS A 268 23.30 3.58 10.15
CA LYS A 268 23.50 2.27 10.80
C LYS A 268 24.38 1.32 9.99
N ILE A 269 24.41 1.36 8.65
CA ILE A 269 25.31 0.56 7.81
C ILE A 269 26.75 1.03 8.03
N ALA A 270 26.96 2.34 8.14
CA ALA A 270 28.26 2.91 8.47
C ALA A 270 28.75 2.48 9.87
N ASN A 271 27.83 2.27 10.82
CA ASN A 271 28.17 1.90 12.21
C ASN A 271 28.11 0.38 12.51
N PHE A 272 27.32 -0.41 11.77
CA PHE A 272 26.97 -1.81 12.06
C PHE A 272 27.05 -2.75 10.83
N GLY A 273 27.47 -2.27 9.65
CA GLY A 273 27.67 -3.07 8.43
C GLY A 273 26.38 -3.43 7.68
N ILE A 274 26.48 -4.35 6.69
CA ILE A 274 25.40 -4.79 5.78
C ILE A 274 24.11 -5.24 6.51
N LEU A 275 24.21 -5.65 7.78
CA LEU A 275 23.07 -6.05 8.60
C LEU A 275 22.05 -4.91 8.81
N ALA A 276 22.45 -3.64 8.71
CA ALA A 276 21.54 -2.50 8.86
C ALA A 276 20.65 -2.24 7.64
N VAL A 277 20.88 -2.92 6.49
CA VAL A 277 19.92 -2.96 5.38
C VAL A 277 18.61 -3.62 5.81
N THR A 278 18.68 -4.56 6.77
CA THR A 278 17.50 -5.27 7.29
C THR A 278 16.52 -4.35 8.02
N ASP A 279 16.99 -3.24 8.62
CA ASP A 279 16.14 -2.30 9.36
C ASP A 279 15.23 -1.47 8.42
N ALA A 280 15.74 -1.01 7.27
CA ALA A 280 14.92 -0.30 6.29
C ALA A 280 13.87 -1.23 5.67
N VAL A 281 14.30 -2.43 5.27
CA VAL A 281 13.43 -3.50 4.77
C VAL A 281 12.32 -3.81 5.77
N LYS A 282 12.68 -3.92 7.06
CA LYS A 282 11.72 -4.16 8.14
C LYS A 282 10.73 -3.02 8.32
N CYS A 283 11.15 -1.76 8.24
CA CYS A 283 10.25 -0.61 8.40
C CYS A 283 9.14 -0.57 7.34
N GLU A 284 9.51 -0.77 6.07
CA GLU A 284 8.55 -0.72 4.96
C GLU A 284 7.58 -1.90 5.01
N HIS A 285 8.10 -3.08 5.37
CA HIS A 285 7.30 -4.29 5.53
C HIS A 285 6.32 -4.20 6.72
N GLU A 286 6.80 -3.76 7.89
CA GLU A 286 5.98 -3.60 9.10
C GLU A 286 4.98 -2.44 9.02
N ARG A 287 5.09 -1.55 8.01
CA ARG A 287 4.14 -0.45 7.81
C ARG A 287 2.70 -0.95 7.66
N SER A 288 2.49 -2.10 7.02
CA SER A 288 1.17 -2.72 6.88
C SER A 288 0.51 -2.99 8.23
N ILE A 289 1.26 -3.50 9.21
CA ILE A 289 0.79 -3.73 10.58
C ILE A 289 0.46 -2.40 11.26
N HIS A 290 1.33 -1.39 11.12
CA HIS A 290 1.08 -0.09 11.73
C HIS A 290 -0.15 0.62 11.17
N LEU A 291 -0.43 0.49 9.86
CA LEU A 291 -1.66 1.00 9.25
C LEU A 291 -2.91 0.25 9.74
N PHE A 292 -2.78 -1.06 9.97
CA PHE A 292 -3.87 -1.84 10.55
C PHE A 292 -4.14 -1.45 12.01
N ILE A 293 -3.11 -1.30 12.84
CA ILE A 293 -3.21 -0.80 14.22
C ILE A 293 -3.85 0.60 14.25
N ASP A 294 -3.39 1.51 13.39
CA ASP A 294 -3.96 2.86 13.27
C ASP A 294 -5.47 2.82 12.98
N SER A 295 -5.91 1.92 12.09
CA SER A 295 -7.33 1.77 11.76
C SER A 295 -8.20 1.21 12.90
N LEU A 296 -7.59 0.52 13.87
CA LEU A 296 -8.28 0.03 15.07
C LEU A 296 -8.45 1.16 16.10
N LEU A 297 -7.38 1.94 16.31
CA LEU A 297 -7.31 2.96 17.36
C LEU A 297 -7.91 4.31 16.93
N ASN A 298 -7.79 4.67 15.65
CA ASN A 298 -8.12 6.00 15.14
C ASN A 298 -9.26 5.97 14.11
N GLU A 299 -10.40 5.38 14.47
CA GLU A 299 -11.55 5.21 13.56
C GLU A 299 -12.08 6.54 12.99
N GLN A 300 -12.06 7.62 13.77
CA GLN A 300 -12.45 8.96 13.31
C GLN A 300 -11.46 9.55 12.30
N GLU A 301 -10.21 9.08 12.34
CA GLU A 301 -9.14 9.42 11.41
C GLU A 301 -8.89 8.30 10.38
N ALA A 302 -9.93 7.52 10.04
CA ALA A 302 -9.79 6.46 9.03
C ALA A 302 -9.21 6.98 7.71
N VAL A 303 -8.15 6.32 7.25
CA VAL A 303 -7.50 6.62 5.96
C VAL A 303 -8.41 6.19 4.82
N THR A 304 -8.59 7.05 3.82
CA THR A 304 -9.42 6.77 2.64
C THR A 304 -8.57 6.26 1.48
N ALA A 305 -8.89 5.07 0.97
CA ALA A 305 -8.29 4.49 -0.23
C ALA A 305 -9.21 4.64 -1.44
N TYR A 306 -8.63 4.86 -2.62
CA TYR A 306 -9.33 5.15 -3.86
C TYR A 306 -9.04 4.09 -4.91
N ARG A 307 -10.08 3.50 -5.50
CA ARG A 307 -9.96 2.56 -6.61
C ARG A 307 -9.37 3.24 -7.83
N CYS A 308 -8.21 2.75 -8.28
CA CYS A 308 -7.49 3.26 -9.45
C CYS A 308 -6.92 2.11 -10.29
N GLY A 309 -6.54 2.39 -11.54
CA GLY A 309 -5.96 1.39 -12.44
C GLY A 309 -4.45 1.19 -12.25
N SER A 310 -3.76 2.16 -11.68
CA SER A 310 -2.33 2.09 -11.36
C SER A 310 -1.98 3.16 -10.32
N SER A 311 -0.80 3.02 -9.70
CA SER A 311 -0.25 4.05 -8.81
C SER A 311 -0.05 5.37 -9.55
N ASP A 312 0.51 5.34 -10.76
CA ASP A 312 0.77 6.55 -11.55
C ASP A 312 -0.53 7.31 -11.89
N ALA A 313 -1.60 6.59 -12.25
CA ALA A 313 -2.90 7.24 -12.49
C ALA A 313 -3.48 7.86 -11.20
N PHE A 314 -3.19 7.28 -10.04
CA PHE A 314 -3.57 7.83 -8.75
C PHE A 314 -2.74 9.08 -8.41
N ASP A 315 -1.42 9.04 -8.66
CA ASP A 315 -0.48 10.12 -8.40
C ASP A 315 -0.69 11.33 -9.34
N ARG A 316 -1.26 11.11 -10.52
CA ARG A 316 -1.83 12.19 -11.37
C ARG A 316 -3.21 12.70 -10.91
N GLY A 317 -3.68 12.26 -9.75
CA GLY A 317 -4.94 12.69 -9.14
C GLY A 317 -6.19 12.26 -9.91
N MET A 318 -6.13 11.26 -10.79
CA MET A 318 -7.25 10.91 -11.68
C MET A 318 -8.40 10.16 -10.97
N CYS A 319 -8.13 9.60 -9.78
CA CYS A 319 -8.97 8.57 -9.16
C CYS A 319 -9.70 8.99 -7.87
N LEU A 320 -9.66 10.27 -7.45
CA LEU A 320 -10.25 10.77 -6.20
C LEU A 320 -11.80 10.83 -6.14
N SER A 321 -12.48 9.87 -6.77
CA SER A 321 -13.92 9.80 -6.86
C SER A 321 -14.51 8.59 -6.16
N CYS A 322 -15.25 8.81 -5.07
CA CYS A 322 -15.90 7.74 -4.29
C CYS A 322 -17.24 7.24 -4.85
N ARG A 323 -17.71 7.83 -5.96
CA ARG A 323 -18.95 7.40 -6.63
C ARG A 323 -18.92 5.91 -6.98
N LYS A 324 -20.04 5.21 -6.80
CA LYS A 324 -20.19 3.77 -7.08
C LYS A 324 -19.25 2.89 -6.27
N ASN A 325 -19.09 3.18 -4.97
CA ASN A 325 -18.27 2.40 -4.03
C ASN A 325 -16.81 2.25 -4.51
N ARG A 326 -16.25 3.35 -5.00
CA ARG A 326 -14.87 3.42 -5.47
C ARG A 326 -13.88 3.87 -4.39
N CYS A 327 -14.36 4.05 -3.16
CA CYS A 327 -13.52 4.31 -2.01
C CYS A 327 -13.78 3.26 -0.94
N ASN A 328 -12.78 3.05 -0.10
CA ASN A 328 -12.83 2.20 1.07
C ASN A 328 -11.99 2.86 2.17
N THR A 329 -12.08 2.36 3.40
CA THR A 329 -11.08 2.69 4.42
C THR A 329 -9.85 1.80 4.26
N VAL A 330 -8.77 2.11 4.96
CA VAL A 330 -7.60 1.23 5.10
C VAL A 330 -7.70 0.46 6.41
N GLY A 331 -7.31 -0.82 6.42
CA GLY A 331 -7.23 -1.66 7.62
C GLY A 331 -8.56 -2.29 8.06
N TYR A 332 -8.87 -2.22 9.36
CA TYR A 332 -9.97 -2.94 9.98
C TYR A 332 -11.34 -2.67 9.36
N GLY A 333 -11.63 -1.41 9.01
CA GLY A 333 -12.93 -1.00 8.44
C GLY A 333 -13.15 -1.34 6.96
N VAL A 334 -12.18 -1.98 6.28
CA VAL A 334 -12.30 -2.31 4.86
C VAL A 334 -13.52 -3.20 4.61
N SER A 335 -14.29 -2.90 3.57
CA SER A 335 -15.48 -3.66 3.17
C SER A 335 -15.36 -4.26 1.76
N LYS A 336 -16.03 -5.39 1.51
CA LYS A 336 -16.03 -6.06 0.21
C LYS A 336 -16.69 -5.18 -0.87
N VAL A 337 -16.04 -5.04 -2.02
CA VAL A 337 -16.61 -4.32 -3.16
C VAL A 337 -17.52 -5.23 -3.98
N ARG A 338 -18.81 -4.92 -4.02
CA ARG A 338 -19.82 -5.74 -4.71
C ARG A 338 -19.48 -5.95 -6.20
N ARG A 339 -19.62 -7.20 -6.67
CA ARG A 339 -19.44 -7.66 -8.07
C ARG A 339 -18.01 -7.66 -8.60
N ALA A 340 -17.02 -7.20 -7.84
CA ALA A 340 -15.62 -7.30 -8.25
C ALA A 340 -14.97 -8.50 -7.57
N ARG A 341 -14.21 -9.30 -8.34
CA ARG A 341 -13.44 -10.42 -7.78
C ARG A 341 -12.22 -9.92 -7.00
N SER A 342 -11.54 -8.92 -7.54
CA SER A 342 -10.41 -8.20 -6.92
C SER A 342 -10.45 -6.74 -7.39
N VAL A 343 -10.06 -5.82 -6.51
CA VAL A 343 -9.92 -4.39 -6.83
C VAL A 343 -8.66 -3.81 -6.21
N GLN A 344 -7.91 -3.07 -7.02
CA GLN A 344 -6.75 -2.31 -6.55
C GLN A 344 -7.17 -0.89 -6.12
N MET A 345 -6.65 -0.45 -4.99
CA MET A 345 -6.87 0.87 -4.43
C MET A 345 -5.57 1.49 -3.94
N TYR A 346 -5.54 2.82 -3.92
CA TYR A 346 -4.34 3.59 -3.61
C TYR A 346 -4.70 4.74 -2.65
N THR A 347 -3.75 5.11 -1.81
CA THR A 347 -3.82 6.27 -0.91
C THR A 347 -2.40 6.79 -0.70
N LYS A 348 -2.25 8.04 -0.30
CA LYS A 348 -1.03 8.50 0.39
C LYS A 348 -1.23 8.38 1.90
N THR A 349 -0.13 8.35 2.63
CA THR A 349 -0.10 8.41 4.10
C THR A 349 1.04 9.31 4.52
N ARG A 350 1.04 9.77 5.77
CA ARG A 350 2.19 10.47 6.36
C ARG A 350 3.16 9.48 7.01
N SER A 351 4.24 9.99 7.60
CA SER A 351 5.34 9.19 8.16
C SER A 351 5.06 8.55 9.52
N ALA A 352 4.16 9.14 10.30
CA ALA A 352 3.85 8.75 11.68
C ALA A 352 2.34 8.69 11.95
N MET A 353 1.95 7.81 12.88
CA MET A 353 0.55 7.59 13.29
C MET A 353 -0.04 8.84 13.99
N PRO A 354 -1.34 9.16 13.83
CA PRO A 354 -2.28 8.59 12.85
C PRO A 354 -1.86 8.83 11.40
N PHE A 355 -2.01 7.85 10.52
CA PHE A 355 -1.37 7.90 9.19
C PHE A 355 -2.15 8.69 8.13
N ARG A 356 -3.32 9.19 8.51
CA ARG A 356 -4.23 9.92 7.63
C ARG A 356 -3.60 11.17 7.02
N VAL A 357 -3.99 11.40 5.77
CA VAL A 357 -3.76 12.63 5.01
C VAL A 357 -5.05 13.01 4.28
N TYR A 358 -5.08 14.20 3.70
CA TYR A 358 -6.20 14.74 2.93
C TYR A 358 -5.80 14.92 1.48
N HIS A 359 -6.59 14.37 0.56
CA HIS A 359 -6.26 14.33 -0.86
C HIS A 359 -7.05 15.39 -1.63
N TYR A 360 -6.37 16.10 -2.53
CA TYR A 360 -6.98 17.10 -3.40
C TYR A 360 -6.62 16.82 -4.86
N GLN A 361 -7.63 16.73 -5.72
CA GLN A 361 -7.43 16.72 -7.18
C GLN A 361 -7.43 18.15 -7.67
N LEU A 362 -6.32 18.60 -8.25
CA LEU A 362 -6.23 19.88 -8.94
C LEU A 362 -6.29 19.64 -10.44
N LYS A 363 -7.24 20.29 -11.12
CA LYS A 363 -7.29 20.34 -12.59
C LYS A 363 -7.01 21.75 -13.05
N ILE A 364 -5.87 21.89 -13.72
CA ILE A 364 -5.31 23.16 -14.17
C ILE A 364 -5.26 23.15 -15.69
N HIS A 365 -5.84 24.18 -16.31
CA HIS A 365 -5.72 24.39 -17.75
C HIS A 365 -4.64 25.42 -17.99
N PHE A 366 -3.59 25.02 -18.70
CA PHE A 366 -2.47 25.88 -19.06
C PHE A 366 -2.74 26.41 -20.47
N SER A 367 -2.96 27.71 -20.61
CA SER A 367 -3.26 28.35 -21.89
C SER A 367 -1.99 29.01 -22.41
N SER A 368 -1.68 28.90 -23.70
CA SER A 368 -0.54 29.61 -24.30
C SER A 368 -0.85 29.98 -25.74
N LYS A 369 -0.40 31.18 -26.15
CA LYS A 369 -0.46 31.62 -27.56
C LYS A 369 0.65 31.02 -28.42
N VAL A 370 1.72 30.52 -27.80
CA VAL A 370 2.81 29.81 -28.47
C VAL A 370 2.75 28.34 -28.07
N ASN A 371 2.70 27.43 -29.05
CA ASN A 371 2.83 26.00 -28.80
C ASN A 371 4.27 25.67 -28.39
N THR A 372 4.58 25.82 -27.10
CA THR A 372 5.77 25.25 -26.50
C THR A 372 5.44 23.84 -26.03
N SER A 373 6.16 22.86 -26.56
CA SER A 373 5.96 21.42 -26.28
C SER A 373 6.82 20.90 -25.11
N ASP A 374 7.72 21.72 -24.56
CA ASP A 374 8.83 21.23 -23.75
C ASP A 374 9.08 22.10 -22.51
N MET A 375 8.23 21.98 -21.49
CA MET A 375 8.48 22.60 -20.17
C MET A 375 8.35 21.56 -19.05
N GLN A 376 9.33 21.55 -18.14
CA GLN A 376 9.33 20.83 -16.87
C GLN A 376 9.63 21.81 -15.73
N PRO A 377 8.70 22.71 -15.41
CA PRO A 377 8.87 23.61 -14.26
C PRO A 377 8.69 22.88 -12.94
N SER A 378 9.12 23.52 -11.86
CA SER A 378 8.66 23.18 -10.52
C SER A 378 7.40 23.98 -10.20
N LEU A 379 6.30 23.28 -9.93
CA LEU A 379 5.01 23.88 -9.63
C LEU A 379 4.75 23.77 -8.14
N PHE A 380 4.37 24.87 -7.50
CA PHE A 380 4.04 24.90 -6.07
C PHE A 380 2.65 25.47 -5.84
N VAL A 381 1.96 24.92 -4.84
CA VAL A 381 0.63 25.36 -4.41
C VAL A 381 0.62 25.57 -2.91
N SER A 382 0.12 26.72 -2.48
CA SER A 382 -0.22 27.00 -1.08
C SER A 382 -1.73 27.06 -0.93
N LEU A 383 -2.30 26.28 -0.01
CA LEU A 383 -3.72 26.21 0.28
C LEU A 383 -4.02 26.92 1.60
N TYR A 384 -5.02 27.81 1.59
CA TYR A 384 -5.47 28.55 2.77
C TYR A 384 -6.95 28.26 3.02
N GLY A 385 -7.28 27.82 4.23
CA GLY A 385 -8.65 27.43 4.58
C GLY A 385 -9.08 27.84 5.98
N THR A 386 -10.25 27.37 6.39
CA THR A 386 -10.88 27.79 7.65
C THR A 386 -10.24 27.20 8.90
N LYS A 387 -9.49 26.09 8.77
CA LYS A 387 -8.89 25.38 9.92
C LYS A 387 -7.37 25.49 10.00
N GLY A 388 -6.75 26.05 8.96
CA GLY A 388 -5.30 26.18 8.85
C GLY A 388 -4.89 26.31 7.39
N ASP A 389 -3.57 26.27 7.18
CA ASP A 389 -2.93 26.53 5.90
C ASP A 389 -1.89 25.44 5.62
N ALA A 390 -1.58 25.22 4.34
CA ALA A 390 -0.45 24.39 3.90
C ALA A 390 0.25 25.09 2.75
N GLU A 391 1.52 25.46 2.94
CA GLU A 391 2.28 26.31 2.02
C GLU A 391 3.32 25.51 1.24
N ASP A 392 3.67 26.02 0.05
CA ASP A 392 4.77 25.54 -0.80
C ASP A 392 4.72 24.03 -1.11
N LEU A 393 3.51 23.49 -1.33
CA LEU A 393 3.32 22.10 -1.70
C LEU A 393 3.65 21.90 -3.17
N GLU A 394 4.65 21.07 -3.45
CA GLU A 394 5.08 20.75 -4.82
C GLU A 394 4.04 19.88 -5.55
N LEU A 395 3.68 20.25 -6.78
CA LEU A 395 2.90 19.41 -7.69
C LEU A 395 3.84 18.58 -8.55
N ARG A 396 3.85 17.26 -8.34
CA ARG A 396 4.65 16.35 -9.14
C ARG A 396 4.17 16.29 -10.59
N LEU A 397 5.11 16.52 -11.50
CA LEU A 397 4.92 16.37 -12.94
C LEU A 397 5.48 15.03 -13.40
N GLU A 398 4.61 14.07 -13.70
CA GLU A 398 5.02 12.79 -14.30
C GLU A 398 5.21 12.89 -15.81
N GLU A 399 4.52 13.82 -16.46
CA GLU A 399 4.59 14.06 -17.91
C GLU A 399 4.97 15.51 -18.18
N ARG A 400 5.53 15.75 -19.38
CA ARG A 400 5.84 17.13 -19.82
C ARG A 400 4.56 17.95 -19.87
N LEU A 401 4.65 19.20 -19.41
CA LEU A 401 3.52 20.12 -19.51
C LEU A 401 3.26 20.46 -20.96
N VAL A 402 2.11 20.01 -21.44
CA VAL A 402 1.57 20.41 -22.75
C VAL A 402 0.66 21.62 -22.57
N THR A 403 0.98 22.69 -23.28
CA THR A 403 0.15 23.90 -23.35
C THR A 403 -1.19 23.64 -24.05
N ASN A 404 -2.18 24.48 -23.78
CA ASN A 404 -3.56 24.38 -24.25
C ASN A 404 -4.27 23.07 -23.87
N LYS A 405 -3.83 22.43 -22.77
CA LYS A 405 -4.43 21.22 -22.21
C LYS A 405 -4.68 21.35 -20.71
N THR A 406 -5.64 20.55 -20.23
CA THR A 406 -5.91 20.42 -18.80
C THR A 406 -5.13 19.24 -18.24
N HIS A 407 -4.26 19.53 -17.28
CA HIS A 407 -3.54 18.55 -16.50
C HIS A 407 -4.21 18.33 -15.15
N SER A 408 -4.08 17.12 -14.62
CA SER A 408 -4.61 16.70 -13.33
C SER A 408 -3.43 16.40 -12.42
N PHE A 409 -3.53 16.86 -11.17
CA PHE A 409 -2.50 16.68 -10.15
C PHE A 409 -3.14 16.12 -8.89
N LEU A 410 -2.41 15.24 -8.21
CA LEU A 410 -2.68 14.89 -6.83
C LEU A 410 -1.90 15.84 -5.92
N LEU A 411 -2.62 16.50 -5.01
CA LEU A 411 -2.03 17.28 -3.93
C LEU A 411 -2.47 16.65 -2.61
N VAL A 412 -1.57 16.59 -1.63
CA VAL A 412 -1.82 15.93 -0.34
C VAL A 412 -1.42 16.86 0.79
N THR A 413 -2.25 16.89 1.84
CA THR A 413 -1.98 17.68 3.04
C THR A 413 -2.07 16.78 4.27
N GLU A 414 -1.14 16.94 5.22
CA GLU A 414 -1.13 16.10 6.44
C GLU A 414 -2.18 16.53 7.48
N LYS A 415 -2.70 17.75 7.36
CA LYS A 415 -3.71 18.33 8.26
C LYS A 415 -4.99 18.70 7.50
N ASP A 416 -6.11 18.72 8.22
CA ASP A 416 -7.39 19.20 7.71
C ASP A 416 -7.35 20.74 7.59
N ILE A 417 -7.35 21.24 6.35
CA ILE A 417 -7.33 22.67 6.03
C ILE A 417 -8.76 23.26 6.15
N GLY A 418 -9.78 22.42 6.30
CA GLY A 418 -11.18 22.84 6.35
C GLY A 418 -11.71 23.28 5.00
N ASP A 419 -12.59 24.28 5.00
CA ASP A 419 -13.10 24.82 3.74
C ASP A 419 -12.06 25.75 3.12
N LEU A 420 -11.55 25.37 1.94
CA LEU A 420 -10.58 26.19 1.20
C LEU A 420 -11.17 27.57 0.88
N LEU A 421 -10.43 28.63 1.16
CA LEU A 421 -10.81 30.02 0.96
C LEU A 421 -10.04 30.65 -0.20
N MET A 422 -8.74 30.34 -0.28
CA MET A 422 -7.80 30.90 -1.24
C MET A 422 -6.72 29.85 -1.54
N LEU A 423 -6.09 29.98 -2.70
CA LEU A 423 -4.85 29.28 -2.99
C LEU A 423 -3.87 30.23 -3.67
N LYS A 424 -2.58 29.99 -3.46
CA LYS A 424 -1.51 30.60 -4.22
C LYS A 424 -0.85 29.54 -5.10
N PHE A 425 -0.54 29.92 -6.32
CA PHE A 425 0.12 29.05 -7.30
C PHE A 425 1.41 29.72 -7.73
N LYS A 426 2.53 29.02 -7.52
CA LYS A 426 3.88 29.50 -7.83
C LYS A 426 4.52 28.58 -8.85
N TRP A 427 5.29 29.17 -9.76
CA TRP A 427 6.02 28.46 -10.80
C TRP A 427 7.49 28.86 -10.74
N GLU A 428 8.37 27.87 -10.65
CA GLU A 428 9.82 28.03 -10.69
C GLU A 428 10.41 27.25 -11.87
N GLU A 429 11.48 27.77 -12.47
CA GLU A 429 12.07 27.22 -13.69
C GLU A 429 13.38 26.48 -13.39
N PRO A 430 13.70 25.39 -14.12
CA PRO A 430 14.99 24.73 -13.98
C PRO A 430 16.13 25.66 -14.42
N SER A 431 17.23 25.66 -13.67
CA SER A 431 18.39 26.55 -13.87
C SER A 431 19.21 26.31 -15.16
N THR A 432 18.73 25.48 -16.10
CA THR A 432 19.51 24.98 -17.25
C THR A 432 19.18 25.64 -18.60
N TRP A 433 18.28 26.62 -18.66
CA TRP A 433 17.98 27.32 -19.92
C TRP A 433 19.02 28.40 -20.30
N THR A 434 19.27 28.52 -21.60
CA THR A 434 20.14 29.57 -22.18
C THR A 434 19.52 30.95 -21.98
N ALA A 435 20.37 31.94 -21.66
CA ALA A 435 20.00 33.33 -21.37
C ALA A 435 19.12 34.01 -22.45
N SER A 436 19.18 33.55 -23.70
CA SER A 436 18.36 34.06 -24.82
C SER A 436 16.91 33.55 -24.81
N SER A 437 16.64 32.38 -24.23
CA SER A 437 15.30 31.82 -24.02
C SER A 437 14.62 32.49 -22.83
N LEU A 438 15.41 32.74 -21.78
CA LEU A 438 15.05 33.54 -20.61
C LEU A 438 14.63 34.96 -21.02
N LEU A 439 15.44 35.66 -21.82
CA LEU A 439 15.14 37.04 -22.22
C LEU A 439 13.86 37.18 -23.05
N LYS A 440 13.50 36.19 -23.87
CA LYS A 440 12.29 36.22 -24.72
C LYS A 440 11.00 35.98 -23.94
N MET A 441 11.05 35.13 -22.92
CA MET A 441 9.87 34.83 -22.11
C MET A 441 9.66 35.87 -21.02
N VAL A 442 10.75 36.28 -20.36
CA VAL A 442 10.78 37.34 -19.35
C VAL A 442 10.32 38.66 -20.00
N SER A 443 10.85 39.05 -21.17
CA SER A 443 10.41 40.29 -21.84
C SER A 443 8.90 40.33 -22.15
N SER A 444 8.28 39.19 -22.51
CA SER A 444 6.82 39.12 -22.73
C SER A 444 5.99 39.33 -21.45
N TRP A 445 6.58 39.11 -20.28
CA TRP A 445 5.94 39.39 -18.99
C TRP A 445 6.12 40.87 -18.61
N TRP A 446 7.34 41.43 -18.69
CA TRP A 446 7.67 42.81 -18.24
C TRP A 446 7.16 43.93 -19.15
N SER A 447 6.89 43.66 -20.43
CA SER A 447 6.55 44.70 -21.41
C SER A 447 5.06 44.85 -21.74
N GLY A 448 4.16 44.12 -21.06
CA GLY A 448 2.73 44.18 -21.37
C GLY A 448 2.39 43.62 -22.76
N ASP A 449 3.33 42.93 -23.41
CA ASP A 449 3.14 42.33 -24.72
C ASP A 449 2.57 40.91 -24.56
N THR A 450 1.25 40.80 -24.67
CA THR A 450 0.43 39.62 -24.35
C THR A 450 0.69 38.36 -25.20
N ASN A 451 1.80 38.23 -25.94
CA ASN A 451 1.88 37.28 -27.06
C ASN A 451 2.71 35.99 -26.86
N GLY A 452 3.14 35.62 -25.65
CA GLY A 452 3.95 34.39 -25.49
C GLY A 452 3.94 33.60 -24.17
N GLY A 453 3.31 34.08 -23.09
CA GLY A 453 3.36 33.42 -21.77
C GLY A 453 2.34 32.28 -21.57
N VAL A 454 2.67 31.32 -20.70
CA VAL A 454 1.72 30.29 -20.22
C VAL A 454 0.85 30.89 -19.12
N GLU A 455 -0.47 30.88 -19.31
CA GLU A 455 -1.45 31.49 -18.39
C GLU A 455 -2.36 30.43 -17.74
N VAL A 456 -2.62 30.61 -16.44
CA VAL A 456 -3.58 29.80 -15.68
C VAL A 456 -4.70 30.69 -15.17
N HIS A 457 -5.88 30.59 -15.77
CA HIS A 457 -7.02 31.42 -15.35
C HIS A 457 -7.89 30.78 -14.26
N LYS A 458 -7.91 29.45 -14.20
CA LYS A 458 -8.85 28.71 -13.37
C LYS A 458 -8.29 27.37 -12.92
N ILE A 459 -8.47 27.10 -11.64
CA ILE A 459 -8.10 25.83 -11.01
C ILE A 459 -9.36 25.19 -10.45
N ARG A 460 -9.66 23.97 -10.89
CA ARG A 460 -10.78 23.19 -10.34
C ARG A 460 -10.21 22.23 -9.31
N ILE A 461 -10.75 22.30 -8.09
CA ILE A 461 -10.31 21.46 -6.98
C ILE A 461 -11.43 20.49 -6.60
N ARG A 462 -11.06 19.25 -6.31
CA ARG A 462 -11.93 18.30 -5.62
C ARG A 462 -11.21 17.78 -4.38
N ALA A 463 -11.82 17.98 -3.22
CA ALA A 463 -11.39 17.31 -1.99
C ALA A 463 -11.83 15.84 -2.05
N GLY A 464 -10.91 14.92 -1.79
CA GLY A 464 -11.11 13.48 -1.87
C GLY A 464 -12.02 12.98 -0.74
N GLU A 465 -11.77 13.38 0.49
CA GLU A 465 -12.49 12.83 1.65
C GLU A 465 -13.93 13.37 1.70
N THR A 466 -14.11 14.67 1.47
CA THR A 466 -15.44 15.32 1.52
C THR A 466 -16.18 15.28 0.18
N GLN A 467 -15.51 14.90 -0.91
CA GLN A 467 -16.01 14.93 -2.28
C GLN A 467 -16.49 16.33 -2.77
N LYS A 468 -16.23 17.39 -1.99
CA LYS A 468 -16.56 18.79 -2.32
C LYS A 468 -15.79 19.22 -3.57
N ARG A 469 -16.47 19.94 -4.46
CA ARG A 469 -15.90 20.48 -5.71
C ARG A 469 -15.91 22.00 -5.65
N MET A 470 -14.76 22.59 -5.92
CA MET A 470 -14.52 24.01 -5.83
C MET A 470 -13.86 24.50 -7.12
N VAL A 471 -14.05 25.78 -7.40
CA VAL A 471 -13.42 26.43 -8.54
C VAL A 471 -12.83 27.75 -8.07
N PHE A 472 -11.55 27.92 -8.34
CA PHE A 472 -10.79 29.11 -8.00
C PHE A 472 -10.41 29.85 -9.28
N CYS A 473 -10.59 31.16 -9.26
CA CYS A 473 -10.30 32.09 -10.34
C CYS A 473 -9.26 33.11 -9.85
N VAL A 474 -8.44 33.63 -10.75
CA VAL A 474 -7.42 34.63 -10.42
C VAL A 474 -8.07 35.84 -9.73
N LYS A 475 -7.49 36.29 -8.61
CA LYS A 475 -7.85 37.53 -7.91
C LYS A 475 -7.13 38.66 -8.64
N ASP A 476 -7.87 39.66 -9.15
CA ASP A 476 -7.44 40.78 -10.01
C ASP A 476 -5.92 41.00 -10.13
N SER A 477 -5.43 40.96 -11.37
CA SER A 477 -4.01 41.04 -11.76
C SER A 477 -3.37 42.38 -11.38
N GLN A 478 -2.95 42.51 -10.12
CA GLN A 478 -2.05 43.57 -9.70
C GLN A 478 -0.70 42.98 -9.32
N GLY A 479 0.30 43.29 -10.15
CA GLY A 479 1.71 43.28 -9.75
C GLY A 479 2.45 41.96 -9.94
N PHE A 480 3.40 42.01 -10.86
CA PHE A 480 4.58 41.16 -11.07
C PHE A 480 5.08 40.38 -9.84
N SER A 481 4.61 39.17 -9.64
CA SER A 481 5.32 38.17 -8.84
C SER A 481 5.21 36.79 -9.50
N GLN A 482 6.17 35.90 -9.22
CA GLN A 482 6.16 34.49 -9.64
C GLN A 482 5.01 33.68 -9.00
N GLU A 483 4.12 34.33 -8.24
CA GLU A 483 3.07 33.72 -7.43
C GLU A 483 1.71 34.37 -7.74
N VAL A 484 0.75 33.56 -8.19
CA VAL A 484 -0.60 34.01 -8.55
C VAL A 484 -1.59 33.58 -7.47
N THR A 485 -2.38 34.53 -6.98
CA THR A 485 -3.44 34.26 -6.00
C THR A 485 -4.76 33.95 -6.69
N PHE A 486 -5.40 32.85 -6.30
CA PHE A 486 -6.75 32.50 -6.74
C PHE A 486 -7.72 32.46 -5.57
N VAL A 487 -8.92 32.99 -5.81
CA VAL A 487 -10.05 33.01 -4.86
C VAL A 487 -11.24 32.27 -5.46
N LYS A 488 -12.22 31.88 -4.63
CA LYS A 488 -13.46 31.27 -5.13
C LYS A 488 -14.08 32.14 -6.23
N CYS A 489 -14.38 31.54 -7.38
CA CYS A 489 -15.02 32.27 -8.47
C CYS A 489 -16.38 32.81 -8.01
N LYS A 490 -16.72 34.05 -8.36
CA LYS A 490 -18.05 34.64 -8.09
C LYS A 490 -19.13 33.82 -8.82
N ASP A 491 -20.22 33.49 -8.12
CA ASP A 491 -21.28 32.54 -8.53
C ASP A 491 -22.12 33.00 -9.74
N ALA A 492 -21.58 32.89 -10.96
CA ALA A 492 -22.38 33.12 -12.19
C ALA A 492 -22.56 31.89 -13.09
N TRP A 493 -22.09 30.69 -12.71
CA TRP A 493 -22.07 29.53 -13.63
C TRP A 493 -22.69 28.23 -13.10
N ARG A 494 -23.50 28.32 -12.04
CA ARG A 494 -24.43 27.25 -11.66
C ARG A 494 -25.83 27.52 -12.24
N MET A 495 -25.99 27.63 -13.57
CA MET A 495 -27.26 27.39 -14.28
C MET A 495 -27.02 27.38 -15.79
N ASN A 496 -26.79 26.18 -16.35
CA ASN A 496 -27.42 25.73 -17.60
C ASN A 496 -26.87 24.37 -18.03
N ARG A 497 -27.46 23.32 -17.46
CA ARG A 497 -27.66 22.05 -18.14
C ARG A 497 -29.09 21.56 -17.87
N LYS A 498 -30.09 22.39 -18.17
CA LYS A 498 -31.40 21.83 -18.56
C LYS A 498 -31.28 21.50 -20.04
N LYS A 499 -31.19 20.20 -20.35
CA LYS A 499 -31.41 19.70 -21.70
C LYS A 499 -32.76 20.25 -22.19
N PRO A 500 -32.89 20.75 -23.43
CA PRO A 500 -34.21 21.07 -23.96
C PRO A 500 -35.01 19.77 -24.00
N LYS A 501 -36.19 19.76 -23.36
CA LYS A 501 -37.16 18.68 -23.51
C LYS A 501 -37.52 18.64 -25.00
N ARG A 502 -37.40 17.47 -25.63
CA ARG A 502 -38.03 17.21 -26.94
C ARG A 502 -39.53 17.44 -26.74
N GLY A 503 -40.07 18.46 -27.42
CA GLY A 503 -41.51 18.64 -27.55
C GLY A 503 -42.06 17.51 -28.41
N THR A 504 -42.95 16.72 -27.84
CA THR A 504 -43.86 15.86 -28.59
C THR A 504 -44.87 16.78 -29.27
N LEU A 505 -44.79 16.87 -30.60
CA LEU A 505 -45.86 17.39 -31.44
C LEU A 505 -46.90 16.28 -31.58
N GLU A 506 -47.96 16.36 -30.77
CA GLU A 506 -49.27 15.82 -31.14
C GLU A 506 -50.14 17.01 -31.54
N ILE A 507 -50.77 16.93 -32.72
CA ILE A 507 -52.23 17.13 -32.91
C ILE A 507 -52.57 16.83 -34.39
N ARG A 508 -53.29 15.72 -34.53
CA ARG A 508 -54.49 15.43 -35.33
C ARG A 508 -54.60 15.91 -36.79
N SER A 509 -54.77 14.91 -37.66
CA SER A 509 -55.50 15.03 -38.93
C SER A 509 -57.02 14.91 -38.68
N PRO A 510 -57.86 15.48 -39.56
CA PRO A 510 -59.28 15.78 -39.32
C PRO A 510 -60.19 14.54 -39.16
#